data_AF-A0A1Q4Z315-F1
#
_entry.id   AF-A0A1Q4Z315-F1
#
_cell.length_a   1.000
_cell.length_b   1.000
_cell.length_c   1.000
_cell.angle_alpha   90.00
_cell.angle_beta   90.00
_cell.angle_gamma   90.00
#
_symmetry.space_group_name_H-M   'P 1'
#
loop_
_entity.id
_entity.type
_entity.pdbx_description
1 polymer ?
#
loop_
_entity_poly.entity_id
_entity_poly.type
_entity_poly.pdbx_seq_one_letter_code
_entity_poly.pdbx_strand_id
1 'polypeptide(L)'
;MEHPDRGPVTALPYTERRALLLDVLAAGGPPIQAVPATDDRTVALHWYETLRDQGIEGIVAKLDRAPYPAGRRIRRVKIRHADTVNAQVVGFTGLRRRPRNLALVLDGESRPRLSAALVEEMSQHAAEVISGVRSVCRRGR
;
A
#
# COMPACT_ATOMS: atom_id res chain seq x y z
N MET A 1 -9.02 14.17 18.06
CA MET A 1 -7.55 14.15 18.19
C MET A 1 -7.17 15.48 18.80
N GLU A 2 -7.01 15.47 20.12
CA GLU A 2 -6.86 16.66 20.96
C GLU A 2 -5.65 16.47 21.87
N HIS A 3 -4.93 17.55 22.11
CA HIS A 3 -3.84 17.60 23.07
C HIS A 3 -4.41 17.98 24.45
N PRO A 4 -3.94 17.34 25.55
CA PRO A 4 -4.49 17.55 26.89
C PRO A 4 -4.57 19.03 27.29
N ASP A 5 -3.52 19.81 27.01
CA ASP A 5 -3.49 21.24 27.37
C ASP A 5 -3.82 22.21 26.22
N ARG A 6 -3.84 21.75 24.97
CA ARG A 6 -3.93 22.64 23.78
C ARG A 6 -5.20 22.43 22.97
N GLY A 7 -6.03 21.45 23.32
CA GLY A 7 -7.26 21.15 22.59
C GLY A 7 -7.00 20.59 21.18
N PRO A 8 -7.87 20.86 20.20
CA PRO A 8 -7.81 20.25 18.87
C PRO A 8 -6.51 20.57 18.09
N VAL A 9 -5.83 19.54 17.59
CA VAL A 9 -4.55 19.68 16.85
C VAL A 9 -4.63 19.31 15.38
N THR A 10 -5.79 18.85 14.88
CA THR A 10 -5.92 18.28 13.52
C THR A 10 -5.62 19.27 12.40
N ALA A 11 -5.84 20.57 12.61
CA ALA A 11 -5.57 21.62 11.63
C ALA A 11 -4.08 21.98 11.54
N LEU A 12 -3.28 21.67 12.56
CA LEU A 12 -1.84 21.98 12.57
C LEU A 12 -1.08 21.16 11.53
N PRO A 13 0.08 21.63 11.04
CA PRO A 13 1.05 20.83 10.27
C PRO A 13 1.42 19.48 10.91
N TYR A 14 1.82 18.49 10.10
CA TYR A 14 2.25 17.18 10.62
C TYR A 14 3.44 17.29 11.57
N THR A 15 4.42 18.13 11.25
CA THR A 15 5.61 18.34 12.08
C THR A 15 5.26 18.88 13.46
N GLU A 16 4.39 19.89 13.54
CA GLU A 16 3.90 20.43 14.81
C GLU A 16 3.12 19.40 15.62
N ARG A 17 2.19 18.66 14.98
CA ARG A 17 1.48 17.57 15.66
C ARG A 17 2.43 16.47 16.16
N ARG A 18 3.50 16.19 15.42
CA ARG A 18 4.50 15.17 15.80
C ARG A 18 5.30 15.61 17.02
N ALA A 19 5.69 16.88 17.09
CA ALA A 19 6.38 17.46 18.25
C ALA A 19 5.48 17.35 19.50
N LEU A 20 4.24 17.83 19.41
CA LEU A 20 3.26 17.71 20.49
C LEU A 20 3.04 16.26 20.96
N LEU A 21 2.99 15.30 20.02
CA LEU A 21 2.91 13.88 20.36
C LEU A 21 4.15 13.38 21.12
N LEU A 22 5.34 13.81 20.72
CA LEU A 22 6.59 13.42 21.41
C LEU A 22 6.61 13.98 22.84
N ASP A 23 6.19 15.23 23.02
CA ASP A 23 6.14 15.86 24.34
C ASP A 23 5.20 15.10 25.28
N VAL A 24 4.01 14.72 24.80
CA VAL A 24 3.06 13.90 25.57
C VAL A 24 3.62 12.52 25.91
N LEU A 25 4.36 11.90 24.99
CA LEU A 25 4.92 10.56 25.16
C LEU A 25 6.24 10.54 25.95
N ALA A 26 6.89 11.68 26.18
CA ALA A 26 8.19 11.75 26.86
C ALA A 26 8.17 11.13 28.25
N ALA A 27 7.03 11.20 28.96
CA ALA A 27 6.85 10.61 30.27
C ALA A 27 6.37 9.14 30.25
N GLY A 28 5.96 8.62 29.08
CA GLY A 28 5.07 7.45 28.98
C GLY A 28 5.73 6.08 28.87
N GLY A 29 6.96 5.98 28.33
CA GLY A 29 7.65 4.70 28.15
C GLY A 29 6.82 3.57 27.51
N PRO A 30 7.31 2.31 27.51
CA PRO A 30 6.50 1.16 27.13
C PRO A 30 5.24 1.04 28.03
N PRO A 31 4.09 0.58 27.48
CA PRO A 31 3.94 -0.06 26.17
C PRO A 31 3.65 0.89 25.00
N ILE A 32 3.53 2.21 25.24
CA ILE A 32 3.14 3.17 24.20
C ILE A 32 4.39 3.90 23.69
N GLN A 33 4.85 3.54 22.50
CA GLN A 33 6.01 4.16 21.87
C GLN A 33 5.66 4.88 20.59
N ALA A 34 6.37 5.98 20.34
CA ALA A 34 6.23 6.69 19.09
C ALA A 34 6.91 5.92 17.96
N VAL A 35 6.22 5.80 16.82
CA VAL A 35 6.81 5.21 15.61
C VAL A 35 8.00 6.07 15.15
N PRO A 36 9.16 5.46 14.80
CA PRO A 36 10.29 6.19 14.24
C PRO A 36 9.88 7.03 13.02
N ALA A 37 10.42 8.23 12.92
CA ALA A 37 10.20 9.15 11.82
C ALA A 37 11.49 9.94 11.55
N THR A 38 11.74 10.24 10.29
CA THR A 38 12.90 11.03 9.83
C THR A 38 12.45 11.94 8.71
N ASP A 39 13.04 13.14 8.63
CA ASP A 39 12.96 14.07 7.50
C ASP A 39 14.17 13.90 6.54
N ASP A 40 15.25 13.25 6.99
CA ASP A 40 16.37 12.87 6.14
C ASP A 40 16.01 11.71 5.21
N ARG A 41 16.05 12.00 3.91
CA ARG A 41 15.82 11.02 2.82
C ARG A 41 16.79 9.86 2.87
N THR A 42 18.06 10.09 3.20
CA THR A 42 19.10 9.06 3.26
C THR A 42 18.78 8.06 4.35
N VAL A 43 18.40 8.55 5.53
CA VAL A 43 17.94 7.70 6.65
C VAL A 43 16.67 6.92 6.27
N ALA A 44 15.71 7.57 5.60
CA ALA A 44 14.48 6.91 5.16
C ALA A 44 14.76 5.77 4.15
N LEU A 45 15.68 5.99 3.21
CA LEU A 45 16.11 4.95 2.26
C LEU A 45 16.84 3.81 2.97
N HIS A 46 17.73 4.13 3.91
CA HIS A 46 18.42 3.12 4.70
C HIS A 46 17.42 2.25 5.49
N TRP A 47 16.40 2.85 6.11
CA TRP A 47 15.33 2.10 6.78
C TRP A 47 14.54 1.21 5.81
N TYR A 48 14.21 1.74 4.63
CA TYR A 48 13.48 0.98 3.62
C TYR A 48 14.23 -0.30 3.23
N GLU A 49 15.54 -0.22 3.00
CA GLU A 49 16.35 -1.39 2.62
C GLU A 49 16.57 -2.35 3.80
N THR A 50 16.96 -1.83 4.96
CA THR A 50 17.48 -2.67 6.07
C THR A 50 16.41 -3.25 6.99
N LEU A 51 15.24 -2.62 7.10
CA LEU A 51 14.19 -3.11 8.02
C LEU A 51 13.33 -4.23 7.41
N ARG A 52 13.51 -4.53 6.11
CA ARG A 52 12.81 -5.62 5.44
C ARG A 52 13.07 -6.97 6.12
N ASP A 53 14.32 -7.22 6.51
CA ASP A 53 14.75 -8.46 7.20
C ASP A 53 14.11 -8.61 8.59
N GLN A 54 13.61 -7.52 9.16
CA GLN A 54 12.87 -7.49 10.42
C GLN A 54 11.34 -7.62 10.22
N GLY A 55 10.90 -7.93 8.99
CA GLY A 55 9.49 -8.09 8.65
C GLY A 55 8.75 -6.78 8.37
N ILE A 56 9.45 -5.64 8.25
CA ILE A 56 8.83 -4.36 7.89
C ILE A 56 8.63 -4.28 6.38
N GLU A 57 7.38 -4.19 5.94
CA GLU A 57 6.99 -4.19 4.52
C GLU A 57 7.50 -2.95 3.74
N GLY A 58 7.76 -1.84 4.44
CA GLY A 58 8.27 -0.61 3.86
C GLY A 58 7.98 0.63 4.70
N ILE A 59 8.01 1.80 4.06
CA ILE A 59 7.91 3.11 4.73
C ILE A 59 6.68 3.90 4.27
N VAL A 60 6.30 4.92 5.06
CA VAL A 60 5.21 5.84 4.71
C VAL A 60 5.75 7.27 4.68
N ALA A 61 5.79 7.85 3.49
CA ALA A 61 6.11 9.26 3.32
C ALA A 61 4.87 10.13 3.56
N LYS A 62 5.06 11.21 4.31
CA LYS A 62 4.02 12.15 4.74
C LYS A 62 4.51 13.56 4.41
N LEU A 63 3.61 14.44 3.97
CA LEU A 63 3.95 15.83 3.77
C LEU A 63 3.97 16.57 5.12
N ASP A 64 5.05 17.29 5.40
CA ASP A 64 5.30 17.96 6.68
C ASP A 64 4.23 18.99 7.04
N ARG A 65 3.79 19.76 6.04
CA ARG A 65 2.80 20.82 6.22
C ARG A 65 1.36 20.34 6.13
N ALA A 66 1.12 19.04 5.96
CA ALA A 66 -0.22 18.53 5.76
C ALA A 66 -1.04 18.51 7.08
N PRO A 67 -2.22 19.17 7.12
CA PRO A 67 -3.17 18.98 8.19
C PRO A 67 -3.70 17.54 8.19
N TYR A 68 -4.39 17.15 9.24
CA TYR A 68 -5.12 15.88 9.32
C TYR A 68 -6.57 16.09 8.82
N PRO A 69 -6.93 15.59 7.63
CA PRO A 69 -8.27 15.71 7.08
C PRO A 69 -9.16 14.62 7.67
N ALA A 70 -9.92 14.97 8.71
CA ALA A 70 -10.92 14.08 9.28
C ALA A 70 -11.89 13.60 8.18
N GLY A 71 -12.12 12.29 8.09
CA GLY A 71 -13.04 11.70 7.12
C GLY A 71 -12.55 11.68 5.66
N ARG A 72 -11.31 12.11 5.34
CA ARG A 72 -10.74 11.97 4.00
C ARG A 72 -9.42 11.22 4.02
N ARG A 73 -9.05 10.62 2.88
CA ARG A 73 -7.74 10.00 2.71
C ARG A 73 -6.67 11.09 2.63
N ILE A 74 -5.68 11.03 3.51
CA ILE A 74 -4.47 11.86 3.41
C ILE A 74 -3.67 11.41 2.20
N ARG A 75 -3.07 12.37 1.48
CA ARG A 75 -1.99 12.10 0.52
C ARG A 75 -0.74 11.65 1.28
N ARG A 76 -0.71 10.36 1.63
CA ARG A 76 0.47 9.65 2.15
C ARG A 76 0.91 8.69 1.06
N VAL A 77 2.21 8.59 0.86
CA VAL A 77 2.76 7.64 -0.11
C VAL A 77 3.27 6.45 0.68
N LYS A 78 2.67 5.28 0.44
CA LYS A 78 3.18 4.01 0.96
C LYS A 78 4.20 3.50 -0.04
N ILE A 79 5.41 3.26 0.42
CA ILE A 79 6.51 2.72 -0.37
C ILE A 79 6.79 1.36 0.22
N ARG A 80 6.54 0.30 -0.54
CA ARG A 80 6.57 -1.10 -0.09
C ARG A 80 7.44 -1.89 -1.03
N HIS A 81 8.16 -2.86 -0.48
CA HIS A 81 8.82 -3.86 -1.30
C HIS A 81 7.79 -4.65 -2.08
N ALA A 82 8.11 -4.96 -3.33
CA ALA A 82 7.30 -5.78 -4.20
C ALA A 82 8.16 -6.88 -4.79
N ASP A 83 7.74 -8.12 -4.60
CA ASP A 83 8.38 -9.27 -5.23
C ASP A 83 7.73 -9.56 -6.57
N THR A 84 8.54 -9.93 -7.56
CA THR A 84 8.05 -10.34 -8.88
C THR A 84 8.06 -11.85 -8.96
N VAL A 85 6.92 -12.42 -9.32
CA VAL A 85 6.74 -13.86 -9.53
C VAL A 85 6.13 -14.11 -10.90
N ASN A 86 6.50 -15.22 -11.51
CA ASN A 86 5.81 -15.70 -12.70
C ASN A 86 4.50 -16.39 -12.30
N ALA A 87 3.48 -16.21 -13.14
CA ALA A 87 2.17 -16.80 -12.92
C ALA A 87 1.47 -17.09 -14.25
N GLN A 88 0.72 -18.18 -14.30
CA GLN A 88 -0.16 -18.48 -15.42
C GLN A 88 -1.49 -17.76 -15.27
N VAL A 89 -1.92 -17.02 -16.29
CA VAL A 89 -3.28 -16.46 -16.36
C VAL A 89 -4.25 -17.56 -16.79
N VAL A 90 -5.17 -17.93 -15.89
CA VAL A 90 -6.18 -18.98 -16.13
C VAL A 90 -7.59 -18.44 -16.30
N GLY A 91 -7.78 -17.12 -16.12
CA GLY A 91 -9.07 -16.46 -16.28
C GLY A 91 -9.02 -14.98 -15.95
N PHE A 92 -10.17 -14.33 -16.00
CA PHE A 92 -10.32 -12.91 -15.66
C PHE A 92 -11.74 -12.59 -15.17
N THR A 93 -11.92 -11.43 -14.54
CA THR A 93 -13.23 -10.87 -14.19
C THR A 93 -13.51 -9.60 -15.02
N GLY A 94 -14.78 -9.22 -15.14
CA GLY A 94 -15.18 -8.05 -15.94
C GLY A 94 -15.41 -8.38 -17.42
N LEU A 95 -15.45 -7.35 -18.26
CA LEU A 95 -15.67 -7.52 -19.69
C LEU A 95 -14.39 -8.00 -20.37
N ARG A 96 -14.49 -8.87 -21.38
CA ARG A 96 -13.32 -9.36 -22.13
C ARG A 96 -12.44 -8.24 -22.71
N ARG A 97 -13.07 -7.16 -23.18
CA ARG A 97 -12.40 -5.96 -23.71
C ARG A 97 -11.86 -5.01 -22.63
N ARG A 98 -12.21 -5.25 -21.36
CA ARG A 98 -11.80 -4.45 -20.20
C ARG A 98 -11.73 -5.32 -18.94
N PRO A 99 -10.79 -6.29 -18.88
CA PRO A 99 -10.63 -7.16 -17.72
C PRO A 99 -10.34 -6.35 -16.46
N ARG A 100 -11.06 -6.62 -15.37
CA ARG A 100 -10.87 -5.91 -14.11
C ARG A 100 -9.80 -6.58 -13.24
N ASN A 101 -9.74 -7.90 -13.25
CA ASN A 101 -8.76 -8.70 -12.50
C ASN A 101 -8.35 -9.90 -13.35
N LEU A 102 -7.16 -10.43 -13.10
CA LEU A 102 -6.71 -11.72 -13.63
C LEU A 102 -6.82 -12.79 -12.55
N ALA A 103 -7.24 -13.99 -12.95
CA ALA A 103 -7.09 -15.20 -12.15
C ALA A 103 -5.74 -15.82 -12.49
N LEU A 104 -4.87 -15.90 -11.49
CA LEU A 104 -3.46 -16.28 -11.61
C LEU A 104 -3.21 -17.58 -10.86
N VAL A 105 -2.53 -18.53 -11.48
CA VAL A 105 -1.94 -19.69 -10.80
C VAL A 105 -0.44 -19.44 -10.70
N LEU A 106 0.07 -19.33 -9.47
CA LEU A 106 1.50 -19.13 -9.22
C LEU A 106 2.26 -20.45 -9.43
N ASP A 107 3.54 -20.36 -9.76
CA ASP A 107 4.39 -21.54 -9.94
C ASP A 107 4.38 -22.43 -8.69
N GLY A 108 4.08 -23.72 -8.88
CA GLY A 108 3.97 -24.70 -7.79
C GLY A 108 2.63 -24.69 -7.04
N GLU A 109 1.72 -23.77 -7.34
CA GLU A 109 0.36 -23.74 -6.77
C GLU A 109 -0.66 -24.36 -7.74
N SER A 110 -1.76 -24.90 -7.20
CA SER A 110 -2.89 -25.39 -8.01
C SER A 110 -4.14 -24.51 -7.90
N ARG A 111 -4.20 -23.63 -6.89
CA ARG A 111 -5.38 -22.80 -6.62
C ARG A 111 -5.20 -21.42 -7.26
N PRO A 112 -6.13 -20.97 -8.11
CA PRO A 112 -6.09 -19.62 -8.65
C PRO A 112 -6.27 -18.55 -7.57
N ARG A 113 -5.52 -17.45 -7.70
CA ARG A 113 -5.64 -16.22 -6.91
C ARG A 113 -6.07 -15.07 -7.82
N LEU A 114 -6.84 -14.12 -7.29
CA LEU A 114 -7.19 -12.92 -8.04
C LEU A 114 -6.13 -11.85 -7.83
N SER A 115 -5.69 -11.23 -8.93
CA SER A 115 -4.86 -10.03 -8.88
C SER A 115 -5.64 -8.87 -8.25
N ALA A 116 -4.92 -7.83 -7.82
CA ALA A 116 -5.52 -6.51 -7.61
C ALA A 116 -6.22 -6.03 -8.91
N ALA A 117 -7.09 -5.02 -8.77
CA ALA A 117 -7.72 -4.43 -9.93
C ALA A 117 -6.66 -3.89 -10.89
N LEU A 118 -6.78 -4.26 -12.16
CA LEU A 118 -5.87 -3.80 -13.20
C LEU A 118 -6.02 -2.29 -13.36
N VAL A 119 -4.89 -1.62 -13.47
CA VAL A 119 -4.83 -0.26 -13.99
C VAL A 119 -5.17 -0.26 -15.49
N GLU A 120 -5.55 0.89 -16.03
CA GLU A 120 -6.06 1.01 -17.40
C GLU A 120 -5.10 0.41 -18.44
N GLU A 121 -3.81 0.73 -18.36
CA GLU A 121 -2.78 0.21 -19.26
C GLU A 121 -2.70 -1.32 -19.23
N MET A 122 -2.67 -1.91 -18.03
CA MET A 122 -2.62 -3.37 -17.88
C MET A 122 -3.92 -4.04 -18.32
N SER A 123 -5.07 -3.39 -18.12
CA SER A 123 -6.37 -3.87 -18.61
C SER A 123 -6.40 -3.88 -20.14
N GLN A 124 -5.85 -2.87 -20.80
CA GLN A 124 -5.79 -2.80 -22.26
C GLN A 124 -4.89 -3.90 -22.81
N HIS A 125 -3.68 -4.03 -22.26
CA HIS A 125 -2.74 -5.08 -22.65
C HIS A 125 -3.34 -6.49 -22.46
N ALA A 126 -3.98 -6.74 -21.31
CA ALA A 126 -4.66 -8.01 -21.06
C ALA A 126 -5.80 -8.26 -22.06
N ALA A 127 -6.59 -7.24 -22.42
CA ALA A 127 -7.68 -7.37 -23.38
C ALA A 127 -7.19 -7.77 -24.77
N GLU A 128 -6.07 -7.22 -25.22
CA GLU A 128 -5.44 -7.55 -26.51
C GLU A 128 -5.01 -9.02 -26.53
N VAL A 129 -4.26 -9.45 -25.51
CA VAL A 129 -3.79 -10.83 -25.38
C VAL A 129 -4.97 -11.80 -25.30
N ILE A 130 -5.97 -11.53 -24.47
CA ILE A 130 -7.15 -12.38 -24.30
C ILE A 130 -7.98 -12.45 -25.58
N SER A 131 -8.05 -11.39 -26.38
CA SER A 131 -8.80 -11.37 -27.65
C SER A 131 -8.14 -12.25 -28.71
N GLY A 132 -6.81 -12.37 -28.70
CA GLY A 132 -6.06 -13.27 -29.57
C GLY A 132 -6.17 -14.76 -29.20
N VAL A 133 -6.61 -15.08 -27.98
CA VAL A 133 -6.72 -16.47 -27.48
C VAL A 133 -8.12 -17.04 -27.74
N ARG A 134 -8.22 -18.24 -28.31
CA ARG A 134 -9.49 -19.00 -28.36
C ARG A 134 -9.83 -19.49 -26.95
N SER A 135 -10.97 -19.05 -26.42
CA SER A 135 -11.44 -19.50 -25.11
C SER A 135 -11.86 -20.97 -25.17
N VAL A 136 -11.19 -21.84 -24.41
CA VAL A 136 -11.65 -23.22 -24.19
C VAL A 136 -12.57 -23.20 -22.98
N CYS A 137 -13.88 -23.09 -23.22
CA CYS A 137 -14.87 -23.23 -22.15
C CYS A 137 -15.05 -24.72 -21.85
N ARG A 138 -14.37 -25.24 -20.82
CA ARG A 138 -14.68 -26.56 -20.27
C ARG A 138 -15.91 -26.42 -19.39
N ARG A 139 -17.10 -26.73 -19.92
CA ARG A 139 -18.30 -26.94 -19.10
C ARG A 139 -18.07 -28.19 -18.26
N GLY A 140 -17.98 -28.04 -16.94
CA GLY A 140 -17.96 -29.16 -16.01
C GLY A 140 -19.24 -29.99 -16.16
N ARG A 141 -19.11 -31.32 -16.15
CA ARG A 141 -20.22 -32.25 -15.94
C ARG A 141 -20.61 -32.27 -14.47
#